data_AF-A0AAU8C9H8-F1
#
_entry.id   AF-A0AAU8C9H8-F1
#
_cell.length_a   1.000
_cell.length_b   1.000
_cell.length_c   1.000
_cell.angle_alpha   90.00
_cell.angle_beta   90.00
_cell.angle_gamma   90.00
#
_symmetry.space_group_name_H-M   'P 1'
#
loop_
_entity.id
_entity.type
_entity.pdbx_description
1 polymer ?
#
loop_
_entity_poly.entity_id
_entity_poly.type
_entity_poly.pdbx_seq_one_letter_code
_entity_poly.pdbx_strand_id
1 'polypeptide(L)'
;MTEHAKKLLRNIDETAVTVLDLADRERAKERAGSQRSAYEKGLNEVERIAGKPQARDLAEWIQDQIRQRETYPSAREVRNHGAQICRTSGHEISTNDWLGA
;
A
#
# COMPACT_ATOMS: atom_id res chain seq x y z
N MET A 1 -9.39 6.38 -8.87
CA MET A 1 -8.13 5.63 -8.91
C MET A 1 -7.62 5.56 -10.35
N THR A 2 -6.33 5.80 -10.57
CA THR A 2 -5.70 5.72 -11.91
C THR A 2 -5.56 4.26 -12.37
N GLU A 3 -5.45 4.01 -13.68
CA GLU A 3 -5.18 2.65 -14.20
C GLU A 3 -3.84 2.08 -13.69
N HIS A 4 -2.88 2.97 -13.39
CA HIS A 4 -1.60 2.59 -12.79
C HIS A 4 -1.79 2.08 -11.36
N ALA A 5 -2.47 2.84 -10.49
CA ALA A 5 -2.78 2.43 -9.13
C ALA A 5 -3.62 1.14 -9.07
N LYS A 6 -4.58 0.95 -10.00
CA LYS A 6 -5.32 -0.31 -10.14
C LYS A 6 -4.40 -1.50 -10.41
N LYS A 7 -3.44 -1.33 -11.32
CA LYS A 7 -2.46 -2.37 -11.65
C LYS A 7 -1.59 -2.71 -10.43
N LEU A 8 -1.10 -1.70 -9.70
CA LEU A 8 -0.31 -1.92 -8.49
C LEU A 8 -1.09 -2.66 -7.40
N LEU A 9 -2.35 -2.28 -7.18
CA LEU A 9 -3.22 -2.95 -6.20
C LEU A 9 -3.43 -4.42 -6.55
N ARG A 10 -3.68 -4.72 -7.83
CA ARG A 10 -3.82 -6.12 -8.29
C ARG A 10 -2.53 -6.92 -8.06
N ASN A 11 -1.36 -6.35 -8.31
CA ASN A 11 -0.08 -7.03 -8.07
C ASN A 11 0.13 -7.35 -6.57
N ILE A 12 -0.32 -6.48 -5.67
CA ILE A 12 -0.31 -6.72 -4.22
C ILE A 12 -1.24 -7.91 -3.88
N ASP A 13 -2.45 -7.92 -4.44
CA ASP A 13 -3.40 -9.02 -4.25
C ASP A 13 -2.83 -10.37 -4.72
N GLU A 14 -2.22 -10.38 -5.92
CA GLU A 14 -1.57 -11.55 -6.50
C GLU A 14 -0.43 -12.06 -5.59
N THR A 15 0.40 -11.15 -5.07
CA THR A 15 1.47 -11.52 -4.13
C THR A 15 0.93 -12.16 -2.86
N ALA A 16 -0.13 -11.60 -2.27
CA ALA A 16 -0.74 -12.17 -1.08
C ALA A 16 -1.37 -13.55 -1.36
N VAL A 17 -1.99 -13.73 -2.52
CA VAL A 17 -2.53 -15.02 -2.95
C VAL A 17 -1.45 -16.08 -3.10
N THR A 18 -0.26 -15.70 -3.58
CA THR A 18 0.89 -16.60 -3.74
C THR A 18 1.56 -16.96 -2.42
N VAL A 19 1.70 -16.00 -1.50
CA VAL A 19 2.48 -16.17 -0.27
C VAL A 19 1.65 -16.78 0.86
N LEU A 20 0.43 -16.32 1.05
CA LEU A 20 -0.37 -16.68 2.22
C LEU A 20 -1.03 -18.04 2.04
N ASP A 21 -1.05 -18.85 3.11
CA ASP A 21 -1.79 -20.10 3.13
C ASP A 21 -3.32 -19.86 3.13
N LEU A 22 -4.11 -20.92 2.97
CA LEU A 22 -5.57 -20.79 2.88
C LEU A 22 -6.20 -20.19 4.16
N ALA A 23 -5.65 -20.48 5.34
CA ALA A 23 -6.17 -20.00 6.61
C ALA A 23 -5.85 -18.51 6.83
N ASP A 24 -4.64 -18.08 6.46
CA ASP A 24 -4.23 -16.68 6.46
C ASP A 24 -4.93 -15.86 5.39
N ARG A 25 -5.25 -16.46 4.23
CA ARG A 25 -6.10 -15.82 3.22
C ARG A 25 -7.52 -15.60 3.70
N GLU A 26 -8.08 -16.50 4.50
CA GLU A 26 -9.44 -16.33 5.03
C GLU A 26 -9.50 -15.27 6.14
N ARG A 27 -8.52 -15.25 7.06
CA ARG A 27 -8.33 -14.17 8.04
C ARG A 27 -8.07 -12.82 7.36
N ALA A 28 -7.31 -12.85 6.27
CA ALA A 28 -7.06 -11.68 5.45
C ALA A 28 -8.32 -11.21 4.75
N LYS A 29 -9.15 -12.08 4.18
CA LYS A 29 -10.41 -11.72 3.51
C LYS A 29 -11.35 -10.96 4.43
N GLU A 30 -11.48 -11.34 5.70
CA GLU A 30 -12.27 -10.59 6.69
C GLU A 30 -11.76 -9.15 6.88
N ARG A 31 -10.45 -8.94 6.75
CA ARG A 31 -9.81 -7.60 6.85
C ARG A 31 -9.61 -6.93 5.49
N ALA A 32 -9.74 -7.67 4.39
CA ALA A 32 -9.30 -7.28 3.06
C ALA A 32 -10.07 -6.08 2.53
N GLY A 33 -11.37 -5.95 2.81
CA GLY A 33 -12.13 -4.76 2.40
C GLY A 33 -11.55 -3.46 2.98
N SER A 34 -11.20 -3.49 4.27
CA SER A 34 -10.62 -2.33 4.98
C SER A 34 -9.15 -2.09 4.63
N GLN A 35 -8.36 -3.15 4.42
CA GLN A 35 -6.96 -3.02 4.05
C GLN A 35 -6.78 -2.63 2.57
N ARG A 36 -7.55 -3.23 1.66
CA ARG A 36 -7.56 -2.90 0.24
C ARG A 36 -7.87 -1.43 0.01
N SER A 37 -8.89 -0.90 0.69
CA SER A 37 -9.25 0.51 0.58
C SER A 37 -8.15 1.44 1.12
N ALA A 38 -7.44 1.04 2.19
CA ALA A 38 -6.28 1.79 2.68
C ALA A 38 -5.11 1.76 1.69
N TYR A 39 -4.86 0.62 1.04
CA TYR A 39 -3.76 0.48 0.07
C TYR A 39 -4.07 1.28 -1.20
N GLU A 40 -5.30 1.17 -1.71
CA GLU A 40 -5.79 2.00 -2.80
C GLU A 40 -5.60 3.49 -2.48
N LYS A 41 -6.01 3.92 -1.28
CA LYS A 41 -5.88 5.33 -0.90
C LYS A 41 -4.42 5.77 -0.83
N GLY A 42 -3.54 4.94 -0.28
CA GLY A 42 -2.11 5.26 -0.22
C GLY A 42 -1.42 5.30 -1.56
N LEU A 43 -1.69 4.35 -2.44
CA LEU A 43 -1.15 4.34 -3.80
C LEU A 43 -1.59 5.57 -4.59
N ASN A 44 -2.88 5.93 -4.51
CA ASN A 44 -3.40 7.13 -5.18
C ASN A 44 -2.76 8.42 -4.64
N GLU A 45 -2.59 8.51 -3.32
CA GLU A 45 -2.07 9.73 -2.70
C GLU A 45 -0.58 9.92 -2.97
N VAL A 46 0.22 8.85 -2.88
CA VAL A 46 1.63 8.89 -3.27
C VAL A 46 1.77 9.20 -4.76
N GLU A 47 0.95 8.59 -5.62
CA GLU A 47 0.97 8.88 -7.06
C GLU A 47 0.62 10.34 -7.35
N ARG A 48 -0.36 10.90 -6.61
CA ARG A 48 -0.79 12.29 -6.75
C ARG A 48 0.30 13.27 -6.33
N ILE A 49 1.01 12.99 -5.25
CA ILE A 49 1.99 13.92 -4.65
C ILE A 49 3.36 13.78 -5.30
N ALA A 50 3.87 12.56 -5.36
CA ALA A 50 5.25 12.29 -5.76
C ALA A 50 5.36 11.61 -7.13
N GLY A 51 4.28 11.05 -7.67
CA GLY A 51 4.23 10.48 -9.01
C GLY A 51 4.22 8.95 -9.05
N LYS A 52 4.10 8.41 -10.27
CA LYS A 52 3.99 6.97 -10.53
C LYS A 52 5.17 6.15 -10.00
N PRO A 53 6.45 6.59 -10.11
CA PRO A 53 7.58 5.83 -9.57
C PRO A 53 7.45 5.60 -8.06
N GLN A 54 7.13 6.64 -7.31
CA GLN A 54 7.02 6.57 -5.85
C GLN A 54 5.81 5.73 -5.41
N ALA A 55 4.71 5.76 -6.16
CA ALA A 55 3.59 4.85 -5.92
C ALA A 55 3.98 3.38 -6.18
N ARG A 56 4.87 3.13 -7.16
CA ARG A 56 5.43 1.79 -7.38
C ARG A 56 6.32 1.38 -6.22
N ASP A 57 7.18 2.26 -5.72
CA ASP A 57 8.04 1.98 -4.55
C ASP A 57 7.20 1.57 -3.32
N LEU A 58 6.07 2.27 -3.08
CA LEU A 58 5.14 1.89 -2.00
C LEU A 58 4.53 0.50 -2.24
N ALA A 59 4.11 0.19 -3.48
CA ALA A 59 3.54 -1.11 -3.80
C ALA A 59 4.56 -2.25 -3.67
N GLU A 60 5.81 -2.02 -4.08
CA GLU A 60 6.91 -2.97 -3.92
C GLU A 60 7.20 -3.22 -2.43
N TRP A 61 7.26 -2.16 -1.62
CA TRP A 61 7.41 -2.30 -0.18
C TRP A 61 6.27 -3.12 0.46
N ILE A 62 5.01 -2.90 0.06
CA ILE A 62 3.87 -3.70 0.57
C ILE A 62 4.04 -5.19 0.21
N GLN A 63 4.41 -5.48 -1.04
CA GLN A 63 4.65 -6.85 -1.49
C GLN A 63 5.79 -7.52 -0.70
N ASP A 64 6.86 -6.78 -0.43
CA ASP A 64 7.98 -7.26 0.38
C ASP A 64 7.57 -7.53 1.83
N GLN A 65 6.73 -6.68 2.44
CA GLN A 65 6.21 -6.94 3.79
C GLN A 65 5.37 -8.23 3.82
N ILE A 66 4.53 -8.45 2.80
CA ILE A 66 3.74 -9.68 2.69
C ILE A 66 4.65 -10.90 2.54
N ARG A 67 5.67 -10.83 1.68
CA ARG A 67 6.64 -11.93 1.46
C ARG A 67 7.44 -12.26 2.71
N GLN A 68 7.85 -11.25 3.48
CA GLN A 68 8.74 -11.43 4.63
C GLN A 68 8.00 -11.85 5.90
N ARG A 69 6.79 -11.30 6.12
CA ARG A 69 6.04 -11.48 7.36
C ARG A 69 4.87 -12.44 7.23
N GLU A 70 4.59 -12.91 6.01
CA GLU A 70 3.42 -13.74 5.69
C GLU A 70 2.12 -13.13 6.24
N THR A 71 2.03 -11.79 6.19
CA THR A 71 0.85 -11.06 6.64
C THR A 71 0.74 -9.71 5.94
N TYR A 72 -0.46 -9.16 5.91
CA TYR A 72 -0.70 -7.84 5.34
C TYR A 72 -0.20 -6.73 6.27
N PRO A 73 0.61 -5.77 5.78
CA PRO A 73 0.92 -4.58 6.57
C PRO A 73 -0.34 -3.80 6.91
N SER A 74 -0.38 -3.23 8.11
CA SER A 74 -1.52 -2.44 8.57
C SER A 74 -1.68 -1.15 7.74
N ALA A 75 -2.91 -0.60 7.73
CA ALA A 75 -3.18 0.68 7.08
C ALA A 75 -2.30 1.83 7.62
N ARG A 76 -1.94 1.78 8.91
CA ARG A 76 -1.05 2.78 9.54
C ARG A 76 0.39 2.64 9.03
N GLU A 77 0.90 1.42 8.91
CA GLU A 77 2.24 1.18 8.35
C GLU A 77 2.32 1.67 6.90
N VAL A 78 1.31 1.36 6.07
CA VAL A 78 1.24 1.83 4.68
C VAL A 78 1.21 3.36 4.59
N ARG A 79 0.41 4.03 5.42
CA ARG A 79 0.37 5.50 5.49
C ARG A 79 1.74 6.08 5.83
N ASN A 80 2.35 5.60 6.91
CA ASN A 80 3.62 6.10 7.39
C ASN A 80 4.73 5.93 6.35
N HIS A 81 4.78 4.76 5.70
CA HIS A 81 5.79 4.49 4.68
C HIS A 81 5.54 5.30 3.41
N GLY A 82 4.28 5.46 2.97
CA GLY A 82 3.94 6.34 1.85
C GLY A 82 4.33 7.80 2.12
N ALA A 83 4.10 8.30 3.33
CA ALA A 83 4.53 9.64 3.73
C ALA A 83 6.06 9.78 3.72
N GLN A 84 6.78 8.75 4.18
CA GLN A 84 8.24 8.71 4.15
C GLN A 84 8.77 8.75 2.71
N ILE A 85 8.17 8.00 1.78
CA ILE A 85 8.54 8.01 0.36
C ILE A 85 8.39 9.43 -0.20
N CYS A 86 7.24 10.07 0.00
CA CYS A 86 7.00 11.44 -0.49
C CYS A 86 7.99 12.46 0.10
N ARG A 87 8.28 12.39 1.40
CA ARG A 87 9.27 13.27 2.05
C ARG A 87 10.67 13.06 1.49
N THR A 88 11.06 11.81 1.26
CA THR A 88 12.38 11.46 0.72
C THR A 88 12.53 11.90 -0.74
N SER A 89 11.43 11.95 -1.50
CA SER A 89 11.41 12.49 -2.86
C SER A 89 11.25 14.01 -2.93
N GLY A 90 11.34 14.73 -1.80
CA GLY A 90 11.36 16.20 -1.75
C GLY A 90 10.00 16.87 -1.58
N HIS A 91 8.95 16.13 -1.22
CA HIS A 91 7.61 16.70 -1.01
C HIS A 91 7.26 16.78 0.47
N GLU A 92 6.77 17.94 0.90
CA GLU A 92 6.18 18.07 2.23
C GLU A 92 4.80 17.42 2.28
N ILE A 93 4.50 16.75 3.40
CA ILE A 93 3.22 16.11 3.66
C ILE A 93 2.54 16.86 4.81
N SER A 94 1.37 17.45 4.53
CA SER A 94 0.58 18.14 5.56
C SER A 94 0.02 17.14 6.57
N THR A 95 -0.03 17.52 7.85
CA THR A 95 -0.69 16.72 8.90
C THR A 95 -2.20 16.56 8.68
N ASN A 96 -2.78 17.37 7.81
CA ASN A 96 -4.20 17.27 7.42
C ASN A 96 -4.42 16.39 6.20
N ASP A 97 -3.35 16.00 5.48
CA ASP A 97 -3.44 15.07 4.36
C ASP A 97 -3.57 13.64 4.88
N TRP A 98 -4.11 12.74 4.06
CA TRP A 98 -4.29 11.35 4.47
C TRP A 98 -2.95 10.66 4.84
N LEU A 99 -1.83 11.09 4.25
CA LEU A 99 -0.49 10.59 4.59
C LEU A 99 0.11 11.25 5.86
N GLY A 100 -0.44 12.38 6.31
CA GLY A 100 0.03 13.08 7.51
C GLY A 100 -0.83 12.85 8.77
N ALA A 101 -1.95 12.14 8.65
CA ALA A 101 -2.89 11.82 9.72
C ALA A 101 -2.65 10.47 10.43
#